data_AF-A0A7Y9E8I0-F1
#
_entry.id   AF-A0A7Y9E8I0-F1
#
_cell.length_a   1.000
_cell.length_b   1.000
_cell.length_c   1.000
_cell.angle_alpha   90.00
_cell.angle_beta   90.00
_cell.angle_gamma   90.00
#
_symmetry.space_group_name_H-M   'P 1'
#
loop_
_entity.id
_entity.type
_entity.pdbx_description
1 polymer ?
#
loop_
_entity_poly.entity_id
_entity_poly.type
_entity_poly.pdbx_seq_one_letter_code
_entity_poly.pdbx_strand_id
1 'polypeptide(L)'
;MTTTQTPGTSTAPPRAGDVVRVRSREEILATLDANGRLDGQPFMPEMLAFAGRDLPISAIAHKTCDTISRPSTGLRQLEHTVHLAGARCDGSAHGGCQAGCLLFWREEWLEDSDGRPLRAQPRAASSPVATEETLHADTVAGADEDGATVYRCAATEVLRVTRPLPPLEPAQYVADVRSGNFAAAYVLRGLLVLAFNQFQKLSRKLLPRQARIADGRPFPFFRGTGPGTAPEPLRLQPGELVEVKSKDEIMAALGPNSKNRGLIFDGEMLPFCGRRARVLRSVDHIIDEQTGRMIHLRDCVILDEVTCMGRYHRFCPRAIYPYWREAWLRRVNEGVNGQ
;
A
#
# COMPACT_ATOMS: atom_id res chain seq x y z
N MET A 1 48.22 14.70 0.41
CA MET A 1 47.00 14.80 1.24
C MET A 1 45.84 15.00 0.28
N THR A 2 45.18 13.92 -0.10
CA THR A 2 44.04 13.96 -1.01
C THR A 2 42.82 14.32 -0.18
N THR A 3 42.35 15.56 -0.32
CA THR A 3 41.15 16.04 0.35
C THR A 3 39.96 15.28 -0.22
N THR A 4 39.50 14.26 0.49
CA THR A 4 38.25 13.56 0.16
C THR A 4 37.11 14.57 0.34
N GLN A 5 36.64 15.15 -0.77
CA GLN A 5 35.40 15.92 -0.76
C GLN A 5 34.28 14.95 -0.37
N THR A 6 33.65 15.21 0.78
CA THR A 6 32.37 14.58 1.13
C THR A 6 31.39 14.88 -0.01
N PRO A 7 30.81 13.88 -0.69
CA PRO A 7 29.81 14.16 -1.70
C PRO A 7 28.66 14.94 -1.04
N GLY A 8 28.35 16.12 -1.59
CA GLY A 8 27.23 16.93 -1.13
C GLY A 8 25.91 16.16 -1.32
N THR A 9 24.93 16.42 -0.45
CA THR A 9 23.56 15.90 -0.63
C THR A 9 22.92 16.47 -1.89
N SER A 10 22.05 15.70 -2.52
CA SER A 10 21.23 16.21 -3.62
C SER A 10 20.48 17.48 -3.18
N THR A 11 20.44 18.50 -4.05
CA THR A 11 19.90 19.83 -3.71
C THR A 11 18.42 20.00 -4.08
N ALA A 12 17.90 19.15 -4.96
CA ALA A 12 16.50 19.17 -5.37
C ALA A 12 15.71 18.08 -4.62
N PRO A 13 14.49 18.37 -4.13
CA PRO A 13 13.65 17.37 -3.51
C PRO A 13 13.21 16.32 -4.56
N PRO A 14 13.18 15.03 -4.22
CA PRO A 14 12.80 13.97 -5.15
C PRO A 14 11.34 14.11 -5.58
N ARG A 15 11.05 13.65 -6.80
CA ARG A 15 9.73 13.68 -7.42
C ARG A 15 9.36 12.33 -8.00
N ALA A 16 8.06 12.09 -8.17
CA ALA A 16 7.58 10.94 -8.91
C ALA A 16 8.12 10.99 -10.35
N GLY A 17 8.67 9.86 -10.81
CA GLY A 17 9.33 9.72 -12.11
C GLY A 17 10.85 9.84 -12.09
N ASP A 18 11.44 10.43 -11.04
CA ASP A 18 12.91 10.46 -10.91
C ASP A 18 13.46 9.04 -10.78
N VAL A 19 14.62 8.78 -11.38
CA VAL A 19 15.33 7.51 -11.21
C VAL A 19 16.35 7.67 -10.09
N VAL A 20 16.29 6.76 -9.13
CA VAL A 20 17.19 6.74 -7.98
C VAL A 20 17.82 5.38 -7.86
N ARG A 21 19.00 5.35 -7.29
CA ARG A 21 19.71 4.12 -7.00
C ARG A 21 19.57 3.77 -5.53
N VAL A 22 19.25 2.52 -5.25
CA VAL A 22 19.28 1.98 -3.89
C VAL A 22 20.76 1.82 -3.50
N ARG A 23 21.14 2.40 -2.36
CA ARG A 23 22.52 2.31 -1.85
C ARG A 23 22.95 0.87 -1.63
N SER A 24 24.26 0.65 -1.48
CA SER A 24 24.78 -0.69 -1.20
C SER A 24 24.29 -1.23 0.16
N ARG A 25 24.35 -2.55 0.32
CA ARG A 25 24.02 -3.23 1.58
C ARG A 25 24.78 -2.60 2.75
N GLU A 26 26.09 -2.44 2.61
CA GLU A 26 26.98 -1.97 3.68
C GLU A 26 26.65 -0.53 4.08
N GLU A 27 26.38 0.32 3.09
CA GLU A 27 25.96 1.70 3.32
C GLU A 27 24.62 1.79 4.03
N ILE A 28 23.64 0.98 3.62
CA ILE A 28 22.33 0.95 4.27
C ILE A 28 22.48 0.44 5.70
N LEU A 29 23.13 -0.70 5.93
CA LEU A 29 23.34 -1.23 7.28
C LEU A 29 24.05 -0.22 8.21
N ALA A 30 24.94 0.61 7.65
CA ALA A 30 25.60 1.69 8.39
C ALA A 30 24.67 2.86 8.80
N THR A 31 23.47 2.97 8.21
CA THR A 31 22.45 3.97 8.57
C THR A 31 21.51 3.51 9.70
N LEU A 32 21.48 2.21 9.98
CA LEU A 32 20.49 1.60 10.87
C LEU A 32 20.99 1.56 12.32
N ASP A 33 20.03 1.60 13.25
CA ASP A 33 20.27 1.41 14.68
C ASP A 33 20.51 -0.07 15.05
N ALA A 34 20.71 -0.33 16.33
CA ALA A 34 20.97 -1.67 16.87
C ALA A 34 19.84 -2.70 16.63
N ASN A 35 18.64 -2.24 16.23
CA ASN A 35 17.51 -3.09 15.89
C ASN A 35 17.29 -3.16 14.36
N GLY A 36 18.21 -2.64 13.55
CA GLY A 36 18.06 -2.64 12.10
C GLY A 36 17.05 -1.61 11.59
N ARG A 37 16.88 -0.49 12.31
CA ARG A 37 15.87 0.52 11.97
C ARG A 37 16.46 1.90 11.72
N LEU A 38 15.72 2.71 10.98
CA LEU A 38 15.98 4.14 10.82
C LEU A 38 14.77 4.94 11.30
N ASP A 39 14.93 5.81 12.29
CA ASP A 39 13.82 6.57 12.91
C ASP A 39 12.65 5.66 13.35
N GLY A 40 12.96 4.45 13.81
CA GLY A 40 11.97 3.43 14.20
C GLY A 40 11.33 2.68 13.03
N GLN A 41 11.60 3.05 11.78
CA GLN A 41 11.16 2.32 10.59
C GLN A 41 12.04 1.09 10.35
N PRO A 42 11.45 -0.12 10.27
CA PRO A 42 12.22 -1.33 10.01
C PRO A 42 12.77 -1.32 8.58
N PHE A 43 14.05 -1.65 8.43
CA PHE A 43 14.62 -2.08 7.16
C PHE A 43 14.51 -3.61 7.08
N MET A 44 13.63 -4.10 6.20
CA MET A 44 13.30 -5.53 6.16
C MET A 44 14.32 -6.30 5.30
N PRO A 45 14.65 -7.57 5.62
CA PRO A 45 15.62 -8.36 4.85
C PRO A 45 15.30 -8.43 3.35
N GLU A 46 14.01 -8.49 2.96
CA GLU A 46 13.56 -8.48 1.56
C GLU A 46 14.02 -7.24 0.78
N MET A 47 14.28 -6.13 1.47
CA MET A 47 14.73 -4.88 0.85
C MET A 47 16.17 -5.00 0.32
N LEU A 48 16.99 -5.90 0.86
CA LEU A 48 18.38 -6.11 0.43
C LEU A 48 18.49 -6.63 -1.01
N ALA A 49 17.49 -7.35 -1.51
CA ALA A 49 17.42 -7.78 -2.91
C ALA A 49 17.36 -6.60 -3.90
N PHE A 50 17.14 -5.38 -3.41
CA PHE A 50 17.16 -4.17 -4.22
C PHE A 50 18.45 -3.36 -4.10
N ALA A 51 19.38 -3.73 -3.20
CA ALA A 51 20.63 -3.01 -3.00
C ALA A 51 21.40 -2.87 -4.32
N GLY A 52 21.83 -1.66 -4.62
CA GLY A 52 22.55 -1.36 -5.85
C GLY A 52 21.72 -1.53 -7.13
N ARG A 53 20.41 -1.34 -7.10
CA ARG A 53 19.56 -1.26 -8.29
C ARG A 53 19.07 0.16 -8.53
N ASP A 54 18.91 0.49 -9.81
CA ASP A 54 18.33 1.76 -10.23
C ASP A 54 16.85 1.55 -10.50
N LEU A 55 16.01 2.34 -9.84
CA LEU A 55 14.55 2.19 -9.87
C LEU A 55 13.90 3.57 -9.97
N PRO A 56 12.83 3.71 -10.78
CA PRO A 56 12.07 4.95 -10.79
C PRO A 56 11.24 5.08 -9.51
N ILE A 57 11.16 6.30 -8.99
CA ILE A 57 10.23 6.67 -7.92
C ILE A 57 8.81 6.64 -8.51
N SER A 58 8.01 5.67 -8.11
CA SER A 58 6.59 5.59 -8.49
C SER A 58 5.74 6.66 -7.81
N ALA A 59 6.07 7.01 -6.56
CA ALA A 59 5.40 8.08 -5.82
C ALA A 59 6.23 8.54 -4.62
N ILE A 60 6.07 9.81 -4.24
CA ILE A 60 6.52 10.33 -2.94
C ILE A 60 5.50 9.92 -1.87
N ALA A 61 5.92 9.07 -0.95
CA ALA A 61 5.08 8.46 0.06
C ALA A 61 4.88 9.37 1.29
N HIS A 62 4.63 10.66 1.09
CA HIS A 62 4.44 11.65 2.17
C HIS A 62 3.19 11.40 3.04
N LYS A 63 2.33 10.45 2.65
CA LYS A 63 1.18 9.98 3.42
C LYS A 63 0.84 8.51 3.12
N THR A 64 0.17 7.85 4.06
CA THR A 64 -0.36 6.49 3.93
C THR A 64 -1.69 6.35 4.65
N CYS A 65 -2.49 5.35 4.29
CA CYS A 65 -3.66 4.97 5.07
C CYS A 65 -3.27 4.33 6.40
N ASP A 66 -4.07 4.57 7.43
CA ASP A 66 -4.10 3.77 8.64
C ASP A 66 -4.95 2.51 8.41
N THR A 67 -4.27 1.39 8.24
CA THR A 67 -4.82 0.05 8.03
C THR A 67 -4.86 -0.79 9.31
N ILE A 68 -4.31 -0.26 10.42
CA ILE A 68 -4.22 -0.94 11.72
C ILE A 68 -5.42 -0.63 12.60
N SER A 69 -5.76 0.65 12.78
CA SER A 69 -6.82 1.03 13.71
C SER A 69 -8.19 0.58 13.21
N ARG A 70 -9.04 0.09 14.12
CA ARG A 70 -10.44 -0.24 13.83
C ARG A 70 -11.38 0.49 14.80
N PRO A 71 -12.12 1.53 14.35
CA PRO A 71 -12.13 2.09 12.99
C PRO A 71 -10.82 2.81 12.63
N SER A 72 -10.51 2.91 11.34
CA SER A 72 -9.31 3.60 10.84
C SER A 72 -9.28 5.06 11.29
N THR A 73 -8.10 5.54 11.72
CA THR A 73 -7.90 6.95 12.06
C THR A 73 -7.77 7.86 10.82
N GLY A 74 -7.78 7.27 9.62
CA GLY A 74 -7.73 7.99 8.35
C GLY A 74 -6.36 7.93 7.71
N LEU A 75 -5.78 9.10 7.41
CA LEU A 75 -4.46 9.20 6.82
C LEU A 75 -3.40 9.45 7.89
N ARG A 76 -2.18 9.03 7.58
CA ARG A 76 -0.98 9.27 8.38
C ARG A 76 0.10 9.86 7.50
N GLN A 77 0.90 10.73 8.09
CA GLN A 77 2.00 11.41 7.43
C GLN A 77 3.31 10.65 7.67
N LEU A 78 4.05 10.46 6.60
CA LEU A 78 5.42 9.94 6.59
C LEU A 78 6.34 11.09 6.15
N GLU A 79 7.57 11.03 6.61
CA GLU A 79 8.60 12.00 6.25
C GLU A 79 9.69 11.28 5.45
N HIS A 80 10.24 11.95 4.44
CA HIS A 80 11.40 11.47 3.67
C HIS A 80 11.27 10.04 3.16
N THR A 81 10.07 9.69 2.69
CA THR A 81 9.74 8.33 2.28
C THR A 81 9.19 8.34 0.86
N VAL A 82 9.65 7.40 0.05
CA VAL A 82 9.21 7.19 -1.33
C VAL A 82 8.79 5.75 -1.57
N HIS A 83 8.10 5.53 -2.68
CA HIS A 83 7.78 4.22 -3.21
C HIS A 83 8.49 4.03 -4.55
N LEU A 84 9.30 2.98 -4.67
CA LEU A 84 10.00 2.63 -5.91
C LEU A 84 9.15 1.67 -6.74
N ALA A 85 9.15 1.84 -8.06
CA ALA A 85 8.34 1.04 -8.97
C ALA A 85 8.70 -0.45 -8.87
N GLY A 86 7.69 -1.29 -8.66
CA GLY A 86 7.87 -2.74 -8.55
C GLY A 86 8.58 -3.24 -7.29
N ALA A 87 9.08 -2.35 -6.42
CA ALA A 87 9.79 -2.73 -5.19
C ALA A 87 8.80 -3.16 -4.10
N ARG A 88 8.34 -4.41 -4.21
CA ARG A 88 7.37 -5.02 -3.29
C ARG A 88 8.03 -6.10 -2.44
N CYS A 89 7.58 -6.22 -1.20
CA CYS A 89 7.96 -7.30 -0.32
C CYS A 89 7.48 -8.64 -0.88
N ASP A 90 8.36 -9.65 -0.90
CA ASP A 90 8.03 -11.02 -1.30
C ASP A 90 7.59 -11.91 -0.14
N GLY A 91 7.80 -11.45 1.11
CA GLY A 91 7.42 -12.13 2.33
C GLY A 91 8.37 -13.25 2.76
N SER A 92 9.49 -13.44 2.07
CA SER A 92 10.42 -14.55 2.30
C SER A 92 11.04 -14.56 3.70
N ALA A 93 11.20 -13.40 4.34
CA ALA A 93 11.65 -13.28 5.73
C ALA A 93 10.49 -13.12 6.74
N HIS A 94 9.24 -13.08 6.27
CA HIS A 94 8.04 -12.85 7.08
C HIS A 94 7.06 -14.03 7.02
N GLY A 95 7.58 -15.24 7.18
CA GLY A 95 6.77 -16.46 7.22
C GLY A 95 6.02 -16.77 5.92
N GLY A 96 6.50 -16.24 4.78
CA GLY A 96 5.86 -16.42 3.48
C GLY A 96 4.71 -15.47 3.19
N CYS A 97 4.47 -14.43 4.02
CA CYS A 97 3.36 -13.49 3.88
C CYS A 97 3.16 -12.99 2.43
N GLN A 98 1.98 -13.20 1.87
CA GLN A 98 1.74 -13.02 0.43
C GLN A 98 1.13 -11.66 0.07
N ALA A 99 1.12 -10.70 0.99
CA ALA A 99 0.45 -9.41 0.80
C ALA A 99 1.04 -8.57 -0.35
N GLY A 100 2.32 -8.76 -0.70
CA GLY A 100 2.96 -8.05 -1.81
C GLY A 100 3.02 -6.54 -1.59
N CYS A 101 3.17 -6.10 -0.34
CA CYS A 101 3.17 -4.69 0.04
C CYS A 101 4.30 -3.93 -0.65
N LEU A 102 3.99 -2.76 -1.23
CA LEU A 102 5.03 -1.84 -1.71
C LEU A 102 5.94 -1.46 -0.55
N LEU A 103 7.24 -1.43 -0.76
CA LEU A 103 8.20 -1.11 0.30
C LEU A 103 8.21 0.41 0.55
N PHE A 104 8.33 0.80 1.82
CA PHE A 104 8.57 2.19 2.20
C PHE A 104 10.08 2.44 2.18
N TRP A 105 10.55 3.25 1.23
CA TRP A 105 11.97 3.55 1.08
C TRP A 105 12.27 4.92 1.68
N ARG A 106 13.18 4.96 2.66
CA ARG A 106 13.70 6.21 3.20
C ARG A 106 14.67 6.85 2.22
N GLU A 107 14.60 8.17 2.06
CA GLU A 107 15.50 8.95 1.20
C GLU A 107 16.98 8.75 1.57
N GLU A 108 17.27 8.46 2.84
CA GLU A 108 18.62 8.18 3.36
C GLU A 108 19.26 6.88 2.79
N TRP A 109 18.43 5.98 2.26
CA TRP A 109 18.85 4.71 1.64
C TRP A 109 19.04 4.81 0.13
N LEU A 110 18.90 6.01 -0.44
CA LEU A 110 18.86 6.25 -1.86
C LEU A 110 19.88 7.31 -2.28
N GLU A 111 20.35 7.19 -3.51
CA GLU A 111 21.21 8.15 -4.18
C GLU A 111 20.61 8.59 -5.53
N ASP A 112 20.93 9.81 -5.95
CA ASP A 112 20.54 10.31 -7.27
C ASP A 112 21.43 9.73 -8.39
N SER A 113 21.16 10.14 -9.62
CA SER A 113 21.90 9.67 -10.80
C SER A 113 23.39 10.01 -10.78
N ASP A 114 23.82 10.99 -9.98
CA ASP A 114 25.22 11.39 -9.84
C ASP A 114 25.91 10.63 -8.69
N GLY A 115 25.24 9.66 -8.06
CA GLY A 115 25.74 8.92 -6.90
C GLY A 115 25.78 9.77 -5.63
N ARG A 116 25.00 10.86 -5.57
CA ARG A 116 24.91 11.69 -4.37
C ARG A 116 23.76 11.20 -3.51
N PRO A 117 23.97 11.02 -2.19
CA PRO A 117 22.87 10.67 -1.29
C PRO A 117 21.73 11.69 -1.40
N LEU A 118 20.49 11.21 -1.56
CA LEU A 118 19.32 12.11 -1.56
C LEU A 118 19.21 12.84 -0.23
N ARG A 119 19.56 12.15 0.85
CA ARG A 119 19.60 12.71 2.19
C ARG A 119 20.78 12.17 2.99
N ALA A 120 21.58 13.08 3.55
CA ALA A 120 22.62 12.71 4.49
C ALA A 120 22.00 12.41 5.85
N GLN A 121 22.57 11.43 6.55
CA GLN A 121 22.24 11.15 7.93
C GLN A 121 23.45 11.43 8.82
N PRO A 122 23.31 12.21 9.90
CA PRO A 122 24.35 12.30 10.92
C PRO A 122 24.36 11.00 11.73
N ARG A 123 25.31 10.11 11.47
CA ARG A 123 25.53 8.93 12.33
C ARG A 123 26.17 9.38 13.64
N ALA A 124 25.61 8.97 14.78
CA ALA A 124 26.36 9.00 16.04
C ALA A 124 27.49 7.96 15.93
N ALA A 125 28.75 8.40 16.04
CA ALA A 125 29.93 7.56 15.77
C ALA A 125 30.03 6.27 16.62
N SER A 126 29.26 6.17 17.72
CA SER A 126 29.36 5.14 18.74
C SER A 126 28.25 4.07 18.75
N SER A 127 27.31 4.07 17.80
CA SER A 127 26.26 3.04 17.76
C SER A 127 26.78 1.75 17.13
N PRO A 128 26.39 0.56 17.65
CA PRO A 128 26.69 -0.71 17.01
C PRO A 128 26.06 -0.74 15.60
N VAL A 129 26.80 -1.29 14.65
CA VAL A 129 26.36 -1.39 13.25
C VAL A 129 25.35 -2.53 13.14
N ALA A 130 24.20 -2.28 12.51
CA ALA A 130 23.24 -3.33 12.21
C ALA A 130 23.86 -4.39 11.29
N THR A 131 23.46 -5.65 11.49
CA THR A 131 23.83 -6.75 10.58
C THR A 131 22.58 -7.37 9.96
N GLU A 132 22.73 -8.26 8.98
CA GLU A 132 21.58 -8.97 8.40
C GLU A 132 20.86 -9.81 9.44
N GLU A 133 21.59 -10.41 10.38
CA GLU A 133 21.03 -11.15 11.50
C GLU A 133 20.14 -10.25 12.37
N THR A 134 20.54 -8.99 12.58
CA THR A 134 19.69 -8.00 13.26
C THR A 134 18.39 -7.74 12.50
N LEU A 135 18.45 -7.61 11.17
CA LEU A 135 17.25 -7.42 10.35
C LEU A 135 16.31 -8.61 10.45
N HIS A 136 16.84 -9.83 10.37
CA HIS A 136 16.07 -11.06 10.54
C HIS A 136 15.43 -11.16 11.92
N ALA A 137 16.18 -10.81 12.97
CA ALA A 137 15.64 -10.78 14.33
C ALA A 137 14.48 -9.78 14.49
N ASP A 138 14.56 -8.60 13.86
CA ASP A 138 13.50 -7.59 13.95
C ASP A 138 12.20 -7.99 13.23
N THR A 139 12.22 -8.98 12.33
CA THR A 139 11.01 -9.51 11.68
C THR A 139 10.05 -10.22 12.64
N VAL A 140 10.52 -10.59 13.84
CA VAL A 140 9.74 -11.29 14.86
C VAL A 140 9.55 -10.40 16.08
N ALA A 141 8.30 -10.07 16.37
CA ALA A 141 7.93 -9.33 17.58
C ALA A 141 7.85 -10.22 18.83
N GLY A 142 7.71 -11.53 18.65
CA GLY A 142 7.60 -12.52 19.72
C GLY A 142 6.73 -13.70 19.31
N ALA A 143 6.05 -14.29 20.28
CA ALA A 143 5.03 -15.31 20.08
C ALA A 143 3.72 -14.89 20.76
N ASP A 144 2.60 -15.37 20.25
CA ASP A 144 1.29 -15.18 20.86
C ASP A 144 1.03 -16.20 21.99
N GLU A 145 -0.18 -16.18 22.56
CA GLU A 145 -0.60 -17.07 23.66
C GLU A 145 -0.55 -18.55 23.28
N ASP A 146 -0.68 -18.87 21.99
CA ASP A 146 -0.66 -20.23 21.45
C ASP A 146 0.76 -20.66 21.01
N GLY A 147 1.76 -19.78 21.21
CA GLY A 147 3.15 -19.99 20.80
C GLY A 147 3.41 -19.75 19.32
N ALA A 148 2.43 -19.25 18.55
CA ALA A 148 2.63 -18.92 17.14
C ALA A 148 3.39 -17.60 16.99
N THR A 149 4.24 -17.52 15.98
CA THR A 149 5.08 -16.34 15.72
C THR A 149 4.23 -15.11 15.43
N VAL A 150 4.54 -14.02 16.14
CA VAL A 150 4.02 -12.68 15.85
C VAL A 150 5.08 -11.93 15.07
N TYR A 151 4.72 -11.54 13.85
CA TYR A 151 5.63 -10.86 12.93
C TYR A 151 5.57 -9.35 13.10
N ARG A 152 6.66 -8.72 12.66
CA ARG A 152 6.78 -7.28 12.57
C ARG A 152 7.30 -6.93 11.19
N CYS A 153 6.65 -5.97 10.54
CA CYS A 153 7.06 -5.44 9.24
C CYS A 153 6.73 -3.96 9.15
N ALA A 154 7.10 -3.30 8.04
CA ALA A 154 6.81 -1.88 7.85
C ALA A 154 5.29 -1.54 7.89
N ALA A 155 4.42 -2.50 7.56
CA ALA A 155 2.97 -2.30 7.66
C ALA A 155 2.47 -2.37 9.11
N THR A 156 2.94 -3.33 9.92
CA THR A 156 2.54 -3.46 11.34
C THR A 156 3.06 -2.32 12.20
N GLU A 157 4.18 -1.71 11.80
CA GLU A 157 4.79 -0.59 12.53
C GLU A 157 4.30 0.79 12.05
N VAL A 158 3.37 0.84 11.08
CA VAL A 158 2.96 2.10 10.43
C VAL A 158 2.48 3.14 11.45
N LEU A 159 1.78 2.75 12.51
CA LEU A 159 1.31 3.71 13.54
C LEU A 159 2.45 4.32 14.36
N ARG A 160 3.56 3.60 14.55
CA ARG A 160 4.70 4.05 15.35
C ARG A 160 5.58 5.02 14.58
N VAL A 161 5.73 4.80 13.28
CA VAL A 161 6.66 5.54 12.41
C VAL A 161 6.02 6.72 11.69
N THR A 162 4.72 6.96 11.94
CA THR A 162 3.95 8.01 11.28
C THR A 162 3.10 8.80 12.26
N ARG A 163 2.77 10.03 11.89
CA ARG A 163 1.87 10.91 12.67
C ARG A 163 0.49 11.01 12.03
N PRO A 164 -0.59 11.20 12.80
CA PRO A 164 -1.93 11.40 12.23
C PRO A 164 -1.93 12.59 11.26
N LEU A 165 -2.58 12.44 10.10
CA LEU A 165 -2.73 13.49 9.10
C LEU A 165 -4.21 13.91 9.00
N PRO A 166 -4.58 15.13 9.42
CA PRO A 166 -5.96 15.59 9.35
C PRO A 166 -6.52 15.55 7.91
N PRO A 167 -7.73 15.02 7.69
CA PRO A 167 -8.32 14.93 6.36
C PRO A 167 -8.46 16.24 5.58
N LEU A 168 -8.58 17.35 6.30
CA LEU A 168 -8.81 18.68 5.72
C LEU A 168 -7.52 19.51 5.62
N GLU A 169 -6.37 18.96 6.01
CA GLU A 169 -5.08 19.65 5.95
C GLU A 169 -4.73 19.99 4.48
N PRO A 170 -4.75 21.27 4.05
CA PRO A 170 -4.60 21.63 2.64
C PRO A 170 -3.21 21.30 2.08
N ALA A 171 -2.18 21.34 2.94
CA ALA A 171 -0.80 21.09 2.53
C ALA A 171 -0.60 19.71 1.89
N GLN A 172 -1.38 18.70 2.30
CA GLN A 172 -1.27 17.34 1.73
C GLN A 172 -1.69 17.29 0.25
N TYR A 173 -2.69 18.08 -0.15
CA TYR A 173 -3.19 18.10 -1.53
C TYR A 173 -2.29 18.93 -2.44
N VAL A 174 -1.65 19.95 -1.88
CA VAL A 174 -0.57 20.68 -2.57
C VAL A 174 0.64 19.76 -2.77
N ALA A 175 1.00 18.98 -1.76
CA ALA A 175 2.08 17.99 -1.84
C ALA A 175 1.79 16.92 -2.90
N ASP A 176 0.56 16.41 -3.02
CA ASP A 176 0.14 15.48 -4.07
C ASP A 176 0.49 15.99 -5.49
N VAL A 177 0.27 17.27 -5.74
CA VAL A 177 0.53 17.88 -7.06
C VAL A 177 2.01 18.22 -7.24
N ARG A 178 2.64 18.86 -6.24
CA ARG A 178 4.04 19.31 -6.35
C ARG A 178 5.02 18.14 -6.49
N SER A 179 4.77 17.05 -5.76
CA SER A 179 5.58 15.83 -5.83
C SER A 179 5.47 15.10 -7.18
N GLY A 180 4.49 15.45 -8.01
CA GLY A 180 4.20 14.72 -9.24
C GLY A 180 3.39 13.44 -9.04
N ASN A 181 2.98 13.12 -7.80
CA ASN A 181 2.15 11.93 -7.52
C ASN A 181 0.84 11.97 -8.32
N PHE A 182 0.19 13.13 -8.39
CA PHE A 182 -1.08 13.30 -9.09
C PHE A 182 -1.15 14.62 -9.86
N ALA A 183 -1.76 14.58 -11.04
CA ALA A 183 -2.10 15.80 -11.77
C ALA A 183 -3.12 16.65 -11.00
N ALA A 184 -3.01 17.98 -11.08
CA ALA A 184 -3.90 18.92 -10.39
C ALA A 184 -5.39 18.66 -10.69
N ALA A 185 -5.74 18.36 -11.94
CA ALA A 185 -7.11 18.02 -12.34
C ALA A 185 -7.63 16.74 -11.68
N TYR A 186 -6.75 15.76 -11.40
CA TYR A 186 -7.11 14.54 -10.69
C TYR A 186 -7.40 14.84 -9.21
N VAL A 187 -6.55 15.63 -8.57
CA VAL A 187 -6.74 16.07 -7.18
C VAL A 187 -8.03 16.88 -7.04
N LEU A 188 -8.29 17.84 -7.93
CA LEU A 188 -9.52 18.64 -7.92
C LEU A 188 -10.78 17.75 -7.99
N ARG A 189 -10.81 16.75 -8.89
CA ARG A 189 -11.94 15.82 -9.00
C ARG A 189 -12.18 15.03 -7.71
N GLY A 190 -11.13 14.56 -7.04
CA GLY A 190 -11.31 13.86 -5.77
C GLY A 190 -11.71 14.79 -4.62
N LEU A 191 -11.24 16.04 -4.60
CA LEU A 191 -11.71 17.05 -3.65
C LEU A 191 -13.22 17.35 -3.80
N LEU A 192 -13.72 17.41 -5.04
CA LEU A 192 -15.17 17.54 -5.29
C LEU A 192 -15.96 16.33 -4.75
N VAL A 193 -15.41 15.11 -4.89
CA VAL A 193 -16.01 13.91 -4.29
C VAL A 193 -16.00 13.98 -2.76
N LEU A 194 -14.91 14.44 -2.14
CA LEU A 194 -14.84 14.63 -0.69
C LEU A 194 -15.85 15.67 -0.22
N ALA A 195 -15.96 16.82 -0.90
CA ALA A 195 -16.95 17.86 -0.60
C ALA A 195 -18.38 17.32 -0.72
N PHE A 196 -18.67 16.57 -1.78
CA PHE A 196 -19.96 15.90 -1.97
C PHE A 196 -20.26 14.91 -0.83
N ASN A 197 -19.28 14.11 -0.41
CA ASN A 197 -19.46 13.16 0.69
C ASN A 197 -19.66 13.84 2.05
N GLN A 198 -19.01 14.99 2.26
CA GLN A 198 -19.23 15.81 3.45
C GLN A 198 -20.63 16.43 3.44
N PHE A 199 -21.10 16.92 2.29
CA PHE A 199 -22.47 17.35 2.10
C PHE A 199 -23.46 16.23 2.40
N GLN A 200 -23.24 15.01 1.88
CA GLN A 200 -24.08 13.84 2.17
C GLN A 200 -24.11 13.47 3.66
N LYS A 201 -22.97 13.59 4.35
CA LYS A 201 -22.90 13.38 5.81
C LYS A 201 -23.76 14.41 6.56
N LEU A 202 -23.73 15.67 6.12
CA LEU A 202 -24.53 16.74 6.71
C LEU A 202 -26.01 16.61 6.36
N SER A 203 -26.35 16.25 5.12
CA SER A 203 -27.73 16.06 4.66
C SER A 203 -28.45 14.97 5.45
N ARG A 204 -27.75 13.89 5.84
CA ARG A 204 -28.30 12.85 6.73
C ARG A 204 -28.66 13.36 8.12
N LYS A 205 -27.97 14.40 8.60
CA LYS A 205 -28.21 15.01 9.92
C LYS A 205 -29.33 16.05 9.87
N LEU A 206 -29.42 16.83 8.79
CA LEU A 206 -30.26 18.02 8.74
C LEU A 206 -31.52 17.87 7.87
N LEU A 207 -31.50 17.04 6.84
CA LEU A 207 -32.57 16.98 5.83
C LEU A 207 -33.47 15.74 6.02
N PRO A 208 -34.78 15.84 5.72
CA PRO A 208 -35.67 14.68 5.66
C PRO A 208 -35.26 13.73 4.51
N ARG A 209 -35.66 12.46 4.58
CA ARG A 209 -35.21 11.42 3.62
C ARG A 209 -35.49 11.80 2.16
N GLN A 210 -36.63 12.42 1.86
CA GLN A 210 -37.00 12.78 0.48
C GLN A 210 -36.09 13.84 -0.14
N ALA A 211 -35.43 14.67 0.67
CA ALA A 211 -34.54 15.74 0.20
C ALA A 211 -33.05 15.28 0.10
N ARG A 212 -32.75 14.01 0.38
CA ARG A 212 -31.39 13.48 0.35
C ARG A 212 -31.08 12.91 -1.02
N ILE A 213 -29.94 13.28 -1.58
CA ILE A 213 -29.41 12.66 -2.79
C ILE A 213 -28.99 11.22 -2.44
N ALA A 214 -29.50 10.21 -3.16
CA ALA A 214 -29.14 8.80 -2.94
C ALA A 214 -29.18 8.36 -1.46
N ASP A 215 -30.18 8.81 -0.71
CA ASP A 215 -30.37 8.54 0.74
C ASP A 215 -29.25 9.06 1.65
N GLY A 216 -28.41 9.96 1.14
CA GLY A 216 -27.24 10.47 1.87
C GLY A 216 -26.06 9.49 1.88
N ARG A 217 -26.01 8.54 0.94
CA ARG A 217 -24.87 7.63 0.79
C ARG A 217 -23.64 8.38 0.28
N PRO A 218 -22.42 8.02 0.72
CA PRO A 218 -21.20 8.56 0.15
C PRO A 218 -20.98 8.00 -1.27
N PHE A 219 -20.37 8.80 -2.13
CA PHE A 219 -19.80 8.41 -3.41
C PHE A 219 -18.42 7.73 -3.19
N PRO A 220 -18.06 6.69 -3.97
CA PRO A 220 -18.83 6.10 -5.06
C PRO A 220 -20.03 5.32 -4.52
N PHE A 221 -21.16 5.37 -5.24
CA PHE A 221 -22.37 4.68 -4.80
C PHE A 221 -22.26 3.19 -5.10
N PHE A 222 -22.11 2.39 -4.06
CA PHE A 222 -22.18 0.93 -4.14
C PHE A 222 -22.72 0.37 -2.83
N ARG A 223 -23.40 -0.77 -2.90
CA ARG A 223 -23.93 -1.47 -1.74
C ARG A 223 -24.21 -2.91 -2.14
N GLY A 224 -23.79 -3.86 -1.30
CA GLY A 224 -24.21 -5.24 -1.46
C GLY A 224 -25.71 -5.41 -1.27
N THR A 225 -26.37 -6.06 -2.24
CA THR A 225 -27.80 -6.37 -2.26
C THR A 225 -28.08 -7.86 -2.12
N GLY A 226 -27.03 -8.68 -2.12
CA GLY A 226 -27.09 -10.12 -2.09
C GLY A 226 -27.10 -10.75 -0.71
N PRO A 227 -27.18 -12.09 -0.67
CA PRO A 227 -27.08 -12.87 0.56
C PRO A 227 -25.64 -12.93 1.11
N GLY A 228 -24.63 -12.51 0.34
CA GLY A 228 -23.22 -12.61 0.74
C GLY A 228 -22.65 -14.04 0.67
N THR A 229 -23.36 -14.96 0.03
CA THR A 229 -22.88 -16.32 -0.27
C THR A 229 -21.92 -16.30 -1.45
N ALA A 230 -20.97 -17.23 -1.45
CA ALA A 230 -20.05 -17.41 -2.56
C ALA A 230 -20.32 -18.77 -3.22
N PRO A 231 -20.35 -18.85 -4.56
CA PRO A 231 -20.27 -20.13 -5.26
C PRO A 231 -18.92 -20.81 -4.98
N GLU A 232 -18.78 -22.07 -5.41
CA GLU A 232 -17.52 -22.80 -5.34
C GLU A 232 -16.39 -21.99 -6.01
N PRO A 233 -15.18 -21.93 -5.42
CA PRO A 233 -14.04 -21.24 -6.03
C PRO A 233 -13.70 -21.82 -7.40
N LEU A 234 -13.26 -20.93 -8.29
CA LEU A 234 -12.80 -21.23 -9.65
C LEU A 234 -11.43 -21.93 -9.66
N ARG A 235 -10.71 -21.91 -8.53
CA ARG A 235 -9.35 -22.41 -8.30
C ARG A 235 -8.36 -21.83 -9.30
N LEU A 236 -8.38 -20.50 -9.41
CA LEU A 236 -7.57 -19.77 -10.38
C LEU A 236 -6.07 -19.98 -10.12
N GLN A 237 -5.31 -20.20 -11.19
CA GLN A 237 -3.86 -20.29 -11.15
C GLN A 237 -3.20 -18.96 -11.58
N PRO A 238 -1.98 -18.68 -11.09
CA PRO A 238 -1.17 -17.57 -11.60
C PRO A 238 -1.05 -17.61 -13.13
N GLY A 239 -1.16 -16.45 -13.78
CA GLY A 239 -1.10 -16.27 -15.22
C GLY A 239 -2.45 -16.39 -15.95
N GLU A 240 -3.47 -17.00 -15.35
CA GLU A 240 -4.79 -17.13 -15.98
C GLU A 240 -5.43 -15.76 -16.27
N LEU A 241 -6.05 -15.63 -17.45
CA LEU A 241 -6.80 -14.43 -17.82
C LEU A 241 -8.21 -14.48 -17.22
N VAL A 242 -8.56 -13.43 -16.49
CA VAL A 242 -9.87 -13.28 -15.87
C VAL A 242 -10.48 -11.93 -16.20
N GLU A 243 -11.80 -11.89 -16.15
CA GLU A 243 -12.59 -10.67 -16.18
C GLU A 243 -13.16 -10.42 -14.79
N VAL A 244 -12.97 -9.22 -14.27
CA VAL A 244 -13.68 -8.77 -13.07
C VAL A 244 -15.15 -8.60 -13.45
N LYS A 245 -16.05 -9.24 -12.71
CA LYS A 245 -17.49 -9.13 -12.96
C LYS A 245 -17.96 -7.67 -12.96
N SER A 246 -19.11 -7.43 -13.58
CA SER A 246 -19.69 -6.09 -13.57
C SER A 246 -20.01 -5.64 -12.15
N LYS A 247 -20.15 -4.32 -11.96
CA LYS A 247 -20.54 -3.74 -10.67
C LYS A 247 -21.82 -4.38 -10.13
N ASP A 248 -22.84 -4.54 -10.97
CA ASP A 248 -24.14 -5.04 -10.54
C ASP A 248 -24.10 -6.51 -10.13
N GLU A 249 -23.36 -7.35 -10.86
CA GLU A 249 -23.12 -8.74 -10.48
C GLU A 249 -22.37 -8.85 -9.15
N ILE A 250 -21.34 -8.03 -8.93
CA ILE A 250 -20.61 -8.03 -7.66
C ILE A 250 -21.51 -7.54 -6.54
N MET A 251 -22.26 -6.44 -6.71
CA MET A 251 -23.19 -5.96 -5.69
C MET A 251 -24.24 -7.01 -5.33
N ALA A 252 -24.76 -7.76 -6.31
CA ALA A 252 -25.69 -8.87 -6.09
C ALA A 252 -25.05 -10.07 -5.36
N ALA A 253 -23.73 -10.21 -5.35
CA ALA A 253 -23.01 -11.25 -4.62
C ALA A 253 -22.56 -10.81 -3.20
N LEU A 254 -22.55 -9.51 -2.92
CA LEU A 254 -22.11 -8.97 -1.63
C LEU A 254 -23.26 -8.89 -0.63
N GLY A 255 -22.97 -9.21 0.63
CA GLY A 255 -23.92 -9.00 1.73
C GLY A 255 -24.12 -7.51 2.06
N PRO A 256 -25.07 -7.16 2.96
CA PRO A 256 -25.43 -5.78 3.28
C PRO A 256 -24.27 -4.87 3.74
N ASN A 257 -23.19 -5.44 4.27
CA ASN A 257 -21.97 -4.74 4.69
C ASN A 257 -20.91 -4.63 3.57
N SER A 258 -21.29 -4.87 2.31
CA SER A 258 -20.39 -4.98 1.16
C SER A 258 -19.27 -6.00 1.37
N LYS A 259 -19.56 -7.08 2.09
CA LYS A 259 -18.62 -8.17 2.38
C LYS A 259 -19.03 -9.46 1.69
N ASN A 260 -18.04 -10.28 1.34
CA ASN A 260 -18.21 -11.69 1.00
C ASN A 260 -17.20 -12.53 1.80
N ARG A 261 -17.71 -13.44 2.63
CA ARG A 261 -16.89 -14.30 3.52
C ARG A 261 -15.81 -13.53 4.28
N GLY A 262 -16.18 -12.40 4.88
CA GLY A 262 -15.29 -11.55 5.66
C GLY A 262 -14.46 -10.53 4.86
N LEU A 263 -14.27 -10.70 3.54
CA LEU A 263 -13.55 -9.74 2.72
C LEU A 263 -14.46 -8.60 2.28
N ILE A 264 -14.02 -7.37 2.50
CA ILE A 264 -14.72 -6.16 2.08
C ILE A 264 -14.44 -5.91 0.60
N PHE A 265 -15.48 -5.56 -0.14
CA PHE A 265 -15.35 -4.91 -1.44
C PHE A 265 -15.26 -3.40 -1.22
N ASP A 266 -14.10 -2.81 -1.56
CA ASP A 266 -13.84 -1.38 -1.36
C ASP A 266 -14.20 -0.55 -2.62
N GLY A 267 -14.46 0.75 -2.43
CA GLY A 267 -14.78 1.65 -3.54
C GLY A 267 -13.67 1.75 -4.60
N GLU A 268 -12.41 1.55 -4.21
CA GLU A 268 -11.26 1.49 -5.13
C GLU A 268 -11.30 0.30 -6.09
N MET A 269 -12.11 -0.72 -5.80
CA MET A 269 -12.25 -1.88 -6.68
C MET A 269 -13.20 -1.61 -7.85
N LEU A 270 -14.10 -0.63 -7.72
CA LEU A 270 -15.12 -0.32 -8.73
C LEU A 270 -14.57 0.03 -10.13
N PRO A 271 -13.48 0.81 -10.27
CA PRO A 271 -12.93 1.14 -11.59
C PRO A 271 -12.39 -0.07 -12.36
N PHE A 272 -12.23 -1.22 -11.69
CA PHE A 272 -11.78 -2.46 -12.31
C PHE A 272 -12.92 -3.39 -12.73
N CYS A 273 -14.18 -3.11 -12.32
CA CYS A 273 -15.33 -3.90 -12.76
C CYS A 273 -15.46 -3.92 -14.29
N GLY A 274 -15.65 -5.12 -14.86
CA GLY A 274 -15.71 -5.34 -16.31
C GLY A 274 -14.36 -5.32 -17.03
N ARG A 275 -13.25 -5.06 -16.33
CA ARG A 275 -11.91 -5.10 -16.92
C ARG A 275 -11.34 -6.52 -16.85
N ARG A 276 -10.48 -6.83 -17.82
CA ARG A 276 -9.68 -8.06 -17.82
C ARG A 276 -8.31 -7.80 -17.21
N ALA A 277 -7.82 -8.78 -16.48
CA ALA A 277 -6.48 -8.78 -15.89
C ALA A 277 -5.99 -10.23 -15.78
N ARG A 278 -4.67 -10.40 -15.66
CA ARG A 278 -4.10 -11.71 -15.33
C ARG A 278 -4.08 -11.90 -13.83
N VAL A 279 -4.23 -13.14 -13.40
CA VAL A 279 -4.00 -13.51 -12.00
C VAL A 279 -2.50 -13.41 -11.73
N LEU A 280 -2.08 -12.54 -10.82
CA LEU A 280 -0.69 -12.43 -10.41
C LEU A 280 -0.31 -13.61 -9.51
N ARG A 281 -1.11 -13.85 -8.48
CA ARG A 281 -0.96 -14.99 -7.56
C ARG A 281 -2.22 -15.26 -6.77
N SER A 282 -2.34 -16.47 -6.26
CA SER A 282 -3.28 -16.83 -5.21
C SER A 282 -2.76 -16.36 -3.85
N VAL A 283 -3.67 -16.01 -2.94
CA VAL A 283 -3.34 -15.53 -1.60
C VAL A 283 -4.12 -16.34 -0.56
N ASP A 284 -3.41 -17.14 0.22
CA ASP A 284 -3.95 -17.99 1.28
C ASP A 284 -3.51 -17.55 2.67
N HIS A 285 -2.44 -16.77 2.81
CA HIS A 285 -2.01 -16.23 4.10
C HIS A 285 -1.33 -14.86 4.01
N ILE A 286 -1.63 -14.02 4.99
CA ILE A 286 -1.01 -12.70 5.17
C ILE A 286 -0.84 -12.41 6.66
N ILE A 287 0.05 -11.49 7.00
CA ILE A 287 0.15 -10.94 8.35
C ILE A 287 -0.99 -9.94 8.54
N ASP A 288 -1.78 -10.12 9.60
CA ASP A 288 -2.75 -9.12 10.05
C ASP A 288 -1.98 -7.94 10.65
N GLU A 289 -2.10 -6.77 10.04
CA GLU A 289 -1.27 -5.61 10.37
C GLU A 289 -1.50 -5.10 11.81
N GLN A 290 -2.67 -5.35 12.39
CA GLN A 290 -2.99 -4.91 13.76
C GLN A 290 -2.34 -5.80 14.81
N THR A 291 -2.32 -7.11 14.59
CA THR A 291 -1.89 -8.09 15.59
C THR A 291 -0.49 -8.63 15.32
N GLY A 292 0.02 -8.51 14.09
CA GLY A 292 1.24 -9.18 13.64
C GLY A 292 1.09 -10.69 13.43
N ARG A 293 -0.10 -11.27 13.69
CA ARG A 293 -0.35 -12.70 13.55
C ARG A 293 -0.58 -13.06 12.08
N MET A 294 -0.13 -14.24 11.68
CA MET A 294 -0.49 -14.79 10.37
C MET A 294 -1.98 -15.16 10.35
N ILE A 295 -2.72 -14.68 9.36
CA ILE A 295 -4.12 -15.02 9.13
C ILE A 295 -4.29 -15.73 7.80
N HIS A 296 -5.23 -16.68 7.75
CA HIS A 296 -5.53 -17.42 6.55
C HIS A 296 -6.74 -16.84 5.80
N LEU A 297 -6.55 -16.62 4.51
CA LEU A 297 -7.57 -16.20 3.57
C LEU A 297 -8.10 -17.40 2.80
N ARG A 298 -9.28 -17.23 2.18
CA ARG A 298 -9.93 -18.27 1.38
C ARG A 298 -10.29 -17.71 0.04
N ASP A 299 -10.02 -18.47 -1.03
CA ASP A 299 -10.50 -18.17 -2.38
C ASP A 299 -10.12 -16.74 -2.83
N CYS A 300 -8.90 -16.31 -2.49
CA CYS A 300 -8.38 -14.97 -2.71
C CYS A 300 -7.29 -14.98 -3.78
N VAL A 301 -7.32 -14.01 -4.67
CA VAL A 301 -6.25 -13.76 -5.64
C VAL A 301 -5.87 -12.28 -5.69
N ILE A 302 -4.65 -12.01 -6.13
CA ILE A 302 -4.21 -10.69 -6.57
C ILE A 302 -4.20 -10.69 -8.10
N LEU A 303 -4.69 -9.61 -8.69
CA LEU A 303 -4.65 -9.39 -10.13
C LEU A 303 -3.45 -8.50 -10.48
N ASP A 304 -2.79 -8.82 -11.59
CA ASP A 304 -1.63 -8.09 -12.08
C ASP A 304 -1.99 -6.67 -12.52
N GLU A 305 -1.10 -5.72 -12.21
CA GLU A 305 -1.28 -4.27 -12.44
C GLU A 305 -2.58 -3.65 -11.87
N VAL A 306 -3.30 -4.37 -11.01
CA VAL A 306 -4.51 -3.88 -10.34
C VAL A 306 -4.15 -3.49 -8.91
N THR A 307 -3.97 -2.19 -8.67
CA THR A 307 -3.65 -1.64 -7.35
C THR A 307 -4.65 -0.57 -6.93
N CYS A 308 -4.80 -0.35 -5.63
CA CYS A 308 -5.52 0.80 -5.09
C CYS A 308 -4.93 2.10 -5.66
N MET A 309 -5.79 2.98 -6.19
CA MET A 309 -5.39 4.27 -6.80
C MET A 309 -5.49 5.42 -5.80
N GLY A 310 -5.95 5.15 -4.58
CA GLY A 310 -6.14 6.13 -3.52
C GLY A 310 -7.24 7.15 -3.78
N ARG A 311 -8.06 7.00 -4.84
CA ARG A 311 -9.04 8.02 -5.28
C ARG A 311 -10.08 8.36 -4.22
N TYR A 312 -10.52 7.35 -3.48
CA TYR A 312 -11.51 7.39 -2.42
C TYR A 312 -10.86 7.27 -1.03
N HIS A 313 -9.54 7.11 -0.99
CA HIS A 313 -8.70 7.13 0.21
C HIS A 313 -7.76 8.35 0.23
N ARG A 314 -8.28 9.51 -0.20
CA ARG A 314 -7.62 10.83 -0.13
C ARG A 314 -6.21 10.85 -0.73
N PHE A 315 -6.08 10.22 -1.89
CA PHE A 315 -4.86 10.16 -2.70
C PHE A 315 -3.68 9.48 -1.99
N CYS A 316 -3.97 8.47 -1.15
CA CYS A 316 -2.92 7.65 -0.58
C CYS A 316 -2.12 6.94 -1.71
N PRO A 317 -0.79 7.16 -1.81
CA PRO A 317 0.05 6.59 -2.87
C PRO A 317 0.51 5.15 -2.60
N ARG A 318 -0.02 4.49 -1.56
CA ARG A 318 0.47 3.19 -1.07
C ARG A 318 0.38 2.06 -2.09
N ALA A 319 -0.53 2.19 -3.07
CA ALA A 319 -0.77 1.26 -4.16
C ALA A 319 -0.84 -0.21 -3.69
N ILE A 320 -1.59 -0.46 -2.61
CA ILE A 320 -1.83 -1.82 -2.10
C ILE A 320 -2.54 -2.67 -3.14
N TYR A 321 -2.27 -3.97 -3.13
CA TYR A 321 -3.05 -4.91 -3.91
C TYR A 321 -4.42 -5.10 -3.27
N PRO A 322 -5.53 -4.83 -3.98
CA PRO A 322 -6.82 -5.31 -3.55
C PRO A 322 -6.85 -6.83 -3.69
N TYR A 323 -7.35 -7.52 -2.67
CA TYR A 323 -7.63 -8.94 -2.76
C TYR A 323 -8.99 -9.16 -3.42
N TRP A 324 -9.03 -10.06 -4.39
CA TRP A 324 -10.24 -10.40 -5.13
C TRP A 324 -10.73 -11.77 -4.68
N ARG A 325 -12.01 -11.87 -4.29
CA ARG A 325 -12.64 -13.19 -4.22
C ARG A 325 -12.79 -13.73 -5.63
N GLU A 326 -12.45 -15.00 -5.82
CA GLU A 326 -12.68 -15.66 -7.12
C GLU A 326 -14.15 -15.60 -7.55
N ALA A 327 -15.08 -15.56 -6.60
CA ALA A 327 -16.51 -15.35 -6.84
C ALA A 327 -16.85 -14.03 -7.58
N TRP A 328 -15.95 -13.04 -7.52
CA TRP A 328 -16.10 -11.74 -8.22
C TRP A 328 -15.45 -11.74 -9.61
N LEU A 329 -14.87 -12.87 -10.02
CA LEU A 329 -14.13 -13.02 -11.25
C LEU A 329 -14.83 -14.03 -12.17
N ARG A 330 -14.52 -13.95 -13.46
CA ARG A 330 -14.94 -14.91 -14.48
C ARG A 330 -13.71 -15.31 -15.27
N ARG A 331 -13.49 -16.62 -15.41
CA ARG A 331 -12.44 -17.12 -16.32
C ARG A 331 -12.79 -16.71 -17.74
N VAL A 332 -11.83 -16.13 -18.44
CA VAL A 332 -11.96 -15.83 -19.86
C VAL A 332 -11.15 -16.88 -20.58
N ASN A 333 -11.80 -17.68 -21.43
CA ASN A 333 -11.06 -18.56 -22.32
C ASN A 333 -10.24 -17.67 -23.25
N GLU A 334 -8.92 -17.82 -23.22
CA GLU A 334 -8.07 -17.32 -24.30
C GLU A 334 -8.48 -18.12 -25.53
N GLY A 335 -9.41 -17.58 -26.31
CA GLY A 335 -9.70 -18.13 -27.63
C GLY A 335 -8.37 -18.16 -28.37
N VAL A 336 -7.97 -19.36 -28.80
CA VAL A 336 -7.01 -19.53 -29.89
C VAL A 336 -7.61 -18.75 -31.06
N ASN A 337 -7.24 -17.50 -31.21
CA ASN A 337 -7.48 -16.78 -32.45
C ASN A 337 -6.61 -17.48 -33.48
N GLY A 338 -7.25 -18.36 -34.23
CA GLY A 338 -6.67 -19.06 -35.35
C GLY A 338 -6.28 -18.08 -36.46
N GLN A 339 -5.15 -18.42 -37.06
CA GLN A 339 -4.63 -18.04 -38.38
C GLN A 339 -4.22 -16.59 -38.60
#